data_AF-A0A0F8YS72-F1
#
_entry.id   AF-A0A0F8YS72-F1
#
_cell.length_a   1.000
_cell.length_b   1.000
_cell.length_c   1.000
_cell.angle_alpha   90.00
_cell.angle_beta   90.00
_cell.angle_gamma   90.00
#
_symmetry.space_group_name_H-M   'P 1'
#
loop_
_entity.id
_entity.type
_entity.pdbx_description
1 polymer ?
#
loop_
_entity_poly.entity_id
_entity_poly.type
_entity_poly.pdbx_seq_one_letter_code
_entity_poly.pdbx_strand_id
1 'polypeptide(L)'
;LMGTTVSRASLANPNLIQELKLKIGSEVFISKRGDIIPKIESVINTPTEAKDIIAPTVCEVCNTKLINEGTRLYCPNELCSKRIYHRLRKWIKKLNIKYFSEKLILKPLFKKDRISAIADLYSLKISDLTKLDRVKDNLAQKALDNLFAVKEIPLAKFIGAFDIENIGEDLTQRVVDAGFDTLEKVRSSSNFQISQVDGFADLNAQYLLDGIEYLYSQMKDVLNTNKITIMGVKKMGGKLEGKSFCFTGKLETMKRAEAEQMVIEKGGEAKSGVVKDLTYLVTNSNEPTAKYKKAQSQETKIITETEFLEMV
;
A
#
# COMPACT_ATOMS: atom_id res chain seq x y z
N LEU A 1 16.47 -35.09 1.27
CA LEU A 1 16.75 -34.10 2.35
C LEU A 1 15.73 -34.28 3.47
N MET A 2 16.14 -34.83 4.63
CA MET A 2 15.25 -35.08 5.78
C MET A 2 13.94 -35.80 5.40
N GLY A 3 14.06 -36.97 4.76
CA GLY A 3 12.91 -37.81 4.37
C GLY A 3 11.99 -37.27 3.26
N THR A 4 12.26 -36.09 2.71
CA THR A 4 11.46 -35.48 1.63
C THR A 4 12.27 -35.28 0.35
N THR A 5 11.59 -35.41 -0.78
CA THR A 5 12.14 -35.16 -2.11
C THR A 5 11.96 -33.69 -2.47
N VAL A 6 13.06 -32.99 -2.72
CA VAL A 6 13.07 -31.61 -3.20
C VAL A 6 13.29 -31.63 -4.72
N SER A 7 12.32 -31.12 -5.48
CA SER A 7 12.40 -31.03 -6.95
C SER A 7 12.65 -29.63 -7.48
N ARG A 8 12.54 -28.60 -6.61
CA ARG A 8 12.73 -27.19 -6.97
C ARG A 8 13.43 -26.45 -5.83
N ALA A 9 14.39 -25.61 -6.19
CA ALA A 9 15.05 -24.68 -5.30
C ALA A 9 15.13 -23.30 -5.98
N SER A 10 15.02 -22.23 -5.21
CA SER A 10 15.07 -20.87 -5.76
C SER A 10 16.51 -20.43 -5.99
N LEU A 11 16.75 -19.76 -7.12
CA LEU A 11 18.01 -19.06 -7.42
C LEU A 11 17.97 -17.58 -7.05
N ALA A 12 16.90 -17.12 -6.40
CA ALA A 12 16.67 -15.76 -5.90
C ALA A 12 16.72 -14.64 -6.97
N ASN A 13 17.87 -14.41 -7.60
CA ASN A 13 18.11 -13.31 -8.54
C ASN A 13 19.24 -13.60 -9.54
N PRO A 14 19.38 -12.79 -10.61
CA PRO A 14 20.46 -12.94 -11.60
C PRO A 14 21.89 -12.92 -11.04
N ASN A 15 22.19 -12.05 -10.07
CA ASN A 15 23.54 -11.97 -9.49
C ASN A 15 23.96 -13.29 -8.84
N LEU A 16 23.07 -13.93 -8.09
CA LEU A 16 23.38 -15.21 -7.45
C LEU A 16 23.73 -16.29 -8.48
N ILE A 17 23.06 -16.31 -9.63
CA ILE A 17 23.35 -17.26 -10.72
C ILE A 17 24.78 -17.04 -11.24
N GLN A 18 25.17 -15.78 -11.42
CA GLN A 18 26.51 -15.39 -11.90
C GLN A 18 27.60 -15.66 -10.85
N GLU A 19 27.36 -15.28 -9.60
CA GLU A 19 28.27 -15.50 -8.47
C GLU A 19 28.58 -16.98 -8.28
N LEU A 20 27.57 -17.84 -8.36
CA LEU A 20 27.71 -19.29 -8.28
C LEU A 20 28.32 -19.91 -9.55
N LYS A 21 28.46 -19.13 -10.64
CA LYS A 21 28.85 -19.62 -11.98
C LYS A 21 27.98 -20.80 -12.43
N LEU A 22 26.70 -20.75 -12.09
CA LEU A 22 25.78 -21.85 -12.28
C LEU A 22 25.40 -22.03 -13.76
N LYS A 23 25.36 -23.28 -14.21
CA LYS A 23 24.91 -23.67 -15.54
C LYS A 23 23.79 -24.70 -15.47
N ILE A 24 22.98 -24.80 -16.53
CA ILE A 24 22.04 -25.91 -16.70
C ILE A 24 22.86 -27.19 -16.88
N GLY A 25 22.68 -28.14 -15.97
CA GLY A 25 23.46 -29.39 -15.91
C GLY A 25 24.50 -29.40 -14.79
N SER A 26 24.75 -28.27 -14.10
CA SER A 26 25.64 -28.25 -12.93
C SER A 26 25.10 -29.13 -11.79
N GLU A 27 26.00 -29.85 -11.15
CA GLU A 27 25.77 -30.49 -9.86
C GLU A 27 25.91 -29.45 -8.75
N VAL A 28 24.96 -29.42 -7.82
CA VAL A 28 24.85 -28.36 -6.81
C VAL A 28 24.71 -28.92 -5.40
N PHE A 29 25.28 -28.21 -4.44
CA PHE A 29 25.01 -28.45 -3.03
C PHE A 29 23.75 -27.69 -2.61
N ILE A 30 22.77 -28.42 -2.09
CA ILE A 30 21.48 -27.87 -1.65
C ILE A 30 21.34 -28.05 -0.14
N SER A 31 21.04 -26.95 0.55
CA SER A 31 20.65 -26.95 1.95
C SER A 31 19.14 -26.71 2.10
N LYS A 32 18.60 -27.00 3.27
CA LYS A 32 17.28 -26.52 3.69
C LYS A 32 17.44 -25.54 4.84
N ARG A 33 16.99 -24.31 4.65
CA ARG A 33 16.97 -23.30 5.70
C ARG A 33 15.72 -23.50 6.57
N GLY A 34 15.94 -23.64 7.88
CA GLY A 34 14.87 -23.93 8.84
C GLY A 34 14.08 -25.18 8.49
N ASP A 35 14.75 -26.22 7.97
CA ASP A 35 14.20 -27.53 7.56
C ASP A 35 13.11 -27.52 6.47
N ILE A 36 12.77 -26.35 5.91
CA ILE A 36 11.64 -26.19 4.99
C ILE A 36 12.08 -25.66 3.62
N ILE A 37 12.87 -24.57 3.58
CA ILE A 37 13.10 -23.82 2.34
C ILE A 37 14.40 -24.30 1.66
N PRO A 38 14.33 -24.96 0.50
CA PRO A 38 15.53 -25.40 -0.20
C PRO A 38 16.28 -24.22 -0.82
N LYS A 39 17.61 -24.22 -0.67
CA LYS A 39 18.51 -23.24 -1.26
C LYS A 39 19.70 -23.93 -1.90
N ILE A 40 20.08 -23.46 -3.09
CA ILE A 40 21.36 -23.80 -3.72
C ILE A 40 22.45 -22.96 -3.07
N GLU A 41 23.41 -23.59 -2.41
CA GLU A 41 24.49 -22.91 -1.70
C GLU A 41 25.76 -22.79 -2.54
N SER A 42 26.08 -23.81 -3.35
CA SER A 42 27.26 -23.81 -4.22
C SER A 42 27.12 -24.78 -5.39
N VAL A 43 27.97 -24.58 -6.41
CA VAL A 43 28.20 -25.54 -7.50
C VAL A 43 29.32 -26.50 -7.08
N ILE A 44 29.06 -27.80 -7.20
CA ILE A 44 30.04 -28.85 -6.90
C ILE A 44 30.84 -29.17 -8.17
N ASN A 45 30.14 -29.41 -9.26
CA ASN A 45 30.72 -29.78 -10.54
C ASN A 45 29.89 -29.21 -11.70
N THR A 46 30.54 -28.87 -12.80
CA THR A 46 29.87 -28.41 -14.03
C THR A 46 30.40 -29.21 -15.21
N PRO A 47 29.59 -30.10 -15.81
CA PRO A 47 29.97 -30.87 -16.99
C PRO A 47 30.32 -29.98 -18.20
N THR A 48 31.07 -30.51 -19.15
CA THR A 48 31.48 -29.76 -20.36
C THR A 48 30.31 -29.45 -21.29
N GLU A 49 29.28 -30.29 -21.29
CA GLU A 49 28.03 -30.11 -22.04
C GLU A 49 27.02 -29.16 -21.36
N ALA A 50 27.38 -28.59 -20.19
CA ALA A 50 26.51 -27.69 -19.44
C ALA A 50 26.25 -26.40 -20.21
N LYS A 51 25.02 -25.88 -20.11
CA LYS A 51 24.57 -24.70 -20.86
C LYS A 51 24.43 -23.49 -19.96
N ASP A 52 24.81 -22.32 -20.46
CA ASP A 52 24.66 -21.07 -19.72
C ASP A 52 23.17 -20.78 -19.42
N ILE A 53 22.93 -20.25 -18.22
CA ILE A 53 21.60 -19.76 -17.85
C ILE A 53 21.47 -18.33 -18.35
N ILE A 54 20.76 -18.16 -19.47
CA ILE A 54 20.54 -16.86 -20.08
C ILE A 54 19.31 -16.22 -19.44
N ALA A 55 19.50 -15.06 -18.80
CA ALA A 55 18.39 -14.27 -18.27
C ALA A 55 17.50 -13.77 -19.42
N PRO A 56 16.16 -13.86 -19.30
CA PRO A 56 15.28 -13.31 -20.33
C PRO A 56 15.46 -11.79 -20.43
N THR A 57 15.41 -11.27 -21.66
CA THR A 57 15.50 -9.83 -21.94
C THR A 57 14.14 -9.18 -22.14
N VAL A 58 13.10 -9.99 -22.37
CA VAL A 58 11.71 -9.57 -22.55
C VAL A 58 10.78 -10.38 -21.67
N CYS A 59 9.67 -9.79 -21.26
CA CYS A 59 8.64 -10.44 -20.46
C CYS A 59 7.90 -11.50 -21.27
N GLU A 60 7.87 -12.74 -20.80
CA GLU A 60 7.15 -13.87 -21.42
C GLU A 60 5.62 -13.64 -21.59
N VAL A 61 5.07 -12.65 -20.89
CA VAL A 61 3.63 -12.39 -20.85
C VAL A 61 3.21 -11.20 -21.71
N CYS A 62 4.00 -10.12 -21.72
CA CYS A 62 3.63 -8.87 -22.39
C CYS A 62 4.69 -8.34 -23.36
N ASN A 63 5.78 -9.08 -23.55
CA ASN A 63 6.91 -8.74 -24.43
C ASN A 63 7.66 -7.44 -24.12
N THR A 64 7.32 -6.74 -23.03
CA THR A 64 8.08 -5.56 -22.58
C THR A 64 9.52 -5.94 -22.22
N LYS A 65 10.48 -5.11 -22.62
CA LYS A 65 11.89 -5.22 -22.21
C LYS A 65 12.00 -5.23 -20.68
N LEU A 66 12.68 -6.23 -20.14
CA LEU A 66 12.88 -6.37 -18.69
C LEU A 66 13.97 -5.42 -18.19
N ILE A 67 13.83 -4.97 -16.95
CA ILE A 67 14.87 -4.24 -16.22
C ILE A 67 15.62 -5.25 -15.35
N ASN A 68 16.95 -5.26 -15.47
CA ASN A 68 17.84 -6.10 -14.70
C ASN A 68 18.75 -5.22 -13.82
N GLU A 69 18.53 -5.25 -12.51
CA GLU A 69 19.34 -4.57 -11.49
C GLU A 69 20.33 -5.53 -10.82
N GLY A 70 20.46 -6.75 -11.36
CA GLY A 70 21.30 -7.82 -10.82
C GLY A 70 20.65 -8.54 -9.65
N THR A 71 20.26 -7.82 -8.59
CA THR A 71 19.50 -8.37 -7.45
C THR A 71 18.03 -8.57 -7.75
N ARG A 72 17.54 -8.01 -8.86
CA ARG A 72 16.16 -8.11 -9.32
C ARG A 72 16.10 -8.10 -10.85
N LEU A 73 15.26 -8.97 -11.41
CA LEU A 73 14.85 -8.95 -12.82
C LEU A 73 13.34 -8.84 -12.88
N TYR A 74 12.82 -7.76 -13.47
CA TYR A 74 11.39 -7.48 -13.43
C TYR A 74 10.87 -6.81 -14.69
N CYS A 75 9.55 -6.91 -14.88
CA CYS A 75 8.83 -6.25 -15.96
C CYS A 75 8.36 -4.88 -15.49
N PRO A 76 8.81 -3.78 -16.12
CA PRO A 76 8.40 -2.42 -15.72
C PRO A 76 6.98 -2.08 -16.18
N ASN A 77 6.38 -2.87 -17.08
CA ASN A 77 5.05 -2.60 -17.61
C ASN A 77 3.97 -2.86 -16.55
N GLU A 78 3.42 -1.77 -16.00
CA GLU A 78 2.32 -1.78 -15.04
C GLU A 78 1.00 -2.40 -15.58
N LEU A 79 0.82 -2.43 -16.91
CA LEU A 79 -0.32 -3.04 -17.59
C LEU A 79 -0.08 -4.52 -17.93
N CYS A 80 1.05 -5.09 -17.53
CA CYS A 80 1.31 -6.52 -17.71
C CYS A 80 0.24 -7.35 -16.99
N SER A 81 -0.41 -8.26 -17.71
CA SER A 81 -1.49 -9.09 -17.17
C SER A 81 -1.07 -9.90 -15.94
N LYS A 82 0.20 -10.30 -15.83
CA LYS A 82 0.76 -10.97 -14.64
C LYS A 82 0.80 -10.05 -13.41
N ARG A 83 1.04 -8.75 -13.60
CA ARG A 83 1.00 -7.74 -12.52
C ARG A 83 -0.43 -7.45 -12.10
N ILE A 84 -1.33 -7.27 -13.07
CA ILE A 84 -2.77 -7.11 -12.81
C ILE A 84 -3.32 -8.30 -12.01
N TYR A 85 -3.03 -9.52 -12.45
CA TYR A 85 -3.41 -10.73 -11.74
C TYR A 85 -2.81 -10.79 -10.33
N HIS A 86 -1.54 -10.38 -10.17
CA HIS A 86 -0.89 -10.32 -8.85
C HIS A 86 -1.59 -9.32 -7.92
N ARG A 87 -1.99 -8.15 -8.43
CA ARG A 87 -2.74 -7.14 -7.70
C ARG A 87 -4.09 -7.67 -7.22
N LEU A 88 -4.87 -8.33 -8.09
CA LEU A 88 -6.13 -9.00 -7.71
C LEU A 88 -5.91 -10.03 -6.61
N ARG A 89 -4.86 -10.84 -6.73
CA ARG A 89 -4.49 -11.85 -5.73
C ARG A 89 -4.11 -11.21 -4.40
N LYS A 90 -3.34 -10.12 -4.44
CA LYS A 90 -2.89 -9.38 -3.26
C LYS A 90 -4.07 -8.75 -2.55
N TRP A 91 -5.02 -8.17 -3.29
CA TRP A 91 -6.28 -7.66 -2.75
C TRP A 91 -7.04 -8.72 -1.95
N ILE A 92 -7.32 -9.88 -2.56
CA ILE A 92 -7.99 -11.01 -1.90
C ILE A 92 -7.25 -11.45 -0.63
N LYS A 93 -5.93 -11.60 -0.71
CA LYS A 93 -5.10 -12.01 0.42
C LYS A 93 -5.10 -10.97 1.55
N LYS A 94 -4.90 -9.69 1.21
CA LYS A 94 -4.80 -8.59 2.19
C LYS A 94 -6.12 -8.36 2.92
N LEU A 95 -7.25 -8.50 2.24
CA LEU A 95 -8.56 -8.43 2.87
C LEU A 95 -8.98 -9.73 3.55
N ASN A 96 -8.14 -10.77 3.50
CA ASN A 96 -8.41 -12.09 4.09
C ASN A 96 -9.73 -12.71 3.58
N ILE A 97 -10.00 -12.55 2.29
CA ILE A 97 -11.20 -13.08 1.65
C ILE A 97 -11.04 -14.60 1.52
N LYS A 98 -11.82 -15.34 2.31
CA LYS A 98 -11.90 -16.80 2.38
C LYS A 98 -12.80 -17.35 1.28
N TYR A 99 -12.67 -18.65 1.03
CA TYR A 99 -13.45 -19.41 0.03
C TYR A 99 -13.28 -18.95 -1.43
N PHE A 100 -12.55 -17.87 -1.67
CA PHE A 100 -12.19 -17.37 -3.00
C PHE A 100 -10.86 -17.99 -3.46
N SER A 101 -10.91 -19.27 -3.86
CA SER A 101 -9.72 -20.03 -4.25
C SER A 101 -8.98 -19.40 -5.43
N GLU A 102 -7.66 -19.21 -5.29
CA GLU A 102 -6.82 -18.69 -6.39
C GLU A 102 -6.93 -19.59 -7.63
N LYS A 103 -6.82 -20.92 -7.44
CA LYS A 103 -6.79 -21.90 -8.55
C LYS A 103 -8.15 -22.15 -9.16
N LEU A 104 -9.21 -22.23 -8.35
CA LEU A 104 -10.56 -22.62 -8.81
C LEU A 104 -11.42 -21.43 -9.22
N ILE A 105 -11.19 -20.24 -8.66
CA ILE A 105 -12.06 -19.07 -8.87
C ILE A 105 -11.28 -17.92 -9.51
N LEU A 106 -10.27 -17.37 -8.83
CA LEU A 106 -9.57 -16.16 -9.30
C LEU A 106 -8.93 -16.35 -10.68
N LYS A 107 -8.10 -17.39 -10.83
CA LYS A 107 -7.37 -17.66 -12.08
C LYS A 107 -8.31 -17.97 -13.25
N PRO A 108 -9.36 -18.81 -13.09
CA PRO A 108 -10.33 -19.00 -14.17
C PRO A 108 -11.12 -17.76 -14.54
N LEU A 109 -11.55 -16.93 -13.57
CA LEU A 109 -12.26 -15.68 -13.88
C LEU A 109 -11.36 -14.71 -14.66
N PHE A 110 -10.10 -14.58 -14.23
CA PHE A 110 -9.12 -13.73 -14.92
C PHE A 110 -8.83 -14.25 -16.35
N LYS A 111 -8.62 -15.56 -16.51
CA LYS A 111 -8.37 -16.18 -17.83
C LYS A 111 -9.53 -16.10 -18.81
N LYS A 112 -10.76 -15.96 -18.31
CA LYS A 112 -11.98 -15.80 -19.12
C LYS A 112 -12.33 -14.31 -19.31
N ASP A 113 -11.41 -13.40 -18.96
CA ASP A 113 -11.57 -11.94 -19.02
C ASP A 113 -12.82 -11.42 -18.26
N ARG A 114 -13.32 -12.20 -17.29
CA ARG A 114 -14.45 -11.76 -16.46
C ARG A 114 -14.03 -10.71 -15.45
N ILE A 115 -12.76 -10.74 -15.03
CA ILE A 115 -12.16 -9.78 -14.12
C ILE A 115 -10.79 -9.37 -14.66
N SER A 116 -10.52 -8.08 -14.64
CA SER A 116 -9.27 -7.45 -15.06
C SER A 116 -8.87 -6.28 -14.15
N ALA A 117 -9.77 -5.84 -13.27
CA ALA A 117 -9.52 -4.85 -12.23
C ALA A 117 -10.15 -5.28 -10.90
N ILE A 118 -9.70 -4.68 -9.80
CA ILE A 118 -10.24 -4.96 -8.45
C ILE A 118 -11.74 -4.64 -8.40
N ALA A 119 -12.19 -3.57 -9.05
CA ALA A 119 -13.59 -3.18 -9.10
C ALA A 119 -14.49 -4.28 -9.71
N ASP A 120 -13.98 -5.04 -10.67
CA ASP A 120 -14.73 -6.11 -11.33
C ASP A 120 -15.15 -7.22 -10.35
N LEU A 121 -14.36 -7.46 -9.31
CA LEU A 121 -14.69 -8.43 -8.24
C LEU A 121 -16.06 -8.10 -7.62
N TYR A 122 -16.37 -6.82 -7.46
CA TYR A 122 -17.59 -6.34 -6.83
C TYR A 122 -18.81 -6.31 -7.76
N SER A 123 -18.62 -6.69 -9.03
CA SER A 123 -19.69 -6.91 -10.02
C SER A 123 -20.07 -8.39 -10.18
N LEU A 124 -19.35 -9.31 -9.54
CA LEU A 124 -19.50 -10.75 -9.74
C LEU A 124 -20.88 -11.24 -9.24
N LYS A 125 -21.49 -12.12 -10.03
CA LYS A 125 -22.73 -12.82 -9.70
C LYS A 125 -22.44 -14.30 -9.44
N ILE A 126 -23.35 -14.98 -8.75
CA ILE A 126 -23.26 -16.43 -8.51
C ILE A 126 -23.08 -17.18 -9.84
N SER A 127 -23.82 -16.76 -10.88
CA SER A 127 -23.75 -17.34 -12.23
C SER A 127 -22.41 -17.15 -12.94
N ASP A 128 -21.58 -16.18 -12.55
CA ASP A 128 -20.22 -16.04 -13.06
C ASP A 128 -19.32 -17.16 -12.51
N LEU A 129 -19.54 -17.54 -11.25
CA LEU A 129 -18.74 -18.54 -10.54
C LEU A 129 -19.20 -19.97 -10.85
N THR A 130 -20.50 -20.22 -10.99
CA THR A 130 -21.03 -21.57 -11.26
C THR A 130 -20.74 -22.08 -12.67
N LYS A 131 -20.35 -21.18 -13.58
CA LYS A 131 -19.78 -21.52 -14.91
C LYS A 131 -18.32 -22.01 -14.85
N LEU A 132 -17.70 -22.01 -13.67
CA LEU A 132 -16.33 -22.48 -13.47
C LEU A 132 -16.35 -23.95 -13.08
N ASP A 133 -15.36 -24.68 -13.61
CA ASP A 133 -15.22 -26.10 -13.31
C ASP A 133 -15.05 -26.33 -11.80
N ARG A 134 -15.81 -27.28 -11.26
CA ARG A 134 -15.81 -27.68 -9.83
C ARG A 134 -16.28 -26.59 -8.85
N VAL A 135 -16.93 -25.52 -9.32
CA VAL A 135 -17.53 -24.49 -8.46
C VAL A 135 -19.05 -24.65 -8.46
N LYS A 136 -19.59 -25.26 -7.40
CA LYS A 136 -21.05 -25.43 -7.21
C LYS A 136 -21.66 -24.22 -6.50
N ASP A 137 -22.98 -24.08 -6.57
CA ASP A 137 -23.77 -22.97 -5.98
C ASP A 137 -23.36 -22.65 -4.53
N ASN A 138 -23.24 -23.66 -3.67
CA ASN A 138 -22.85 -23.45 -2.27
C ASN A 138 -21.46 -22.81 -2.11
N LEU A 139 -20.49 -23.18 -2.96
CA LEU A 139 -19.14 -22.58 -2.92
C LEU A 139 -19.15 -21.19 -3.53
N ALA A 140 -19.89 -21.00 -4.64
CA ALA A 140 -20.06 -19.70 -5.28
C ALA A 140 -20.67 -18.67 -4.32
N GLN A 141 -21.75 -19.05 -3.63
CA GLN A 141 -22.40 -18.22 -2.63
C GLN A 141 -21.44 -17.86 -1.49
N LYS A 142 -20.77 -18.85 -0.88
CA LYS A 142 -19.80 -18.61 0.19
C LYS A 142 -18.65 -17.69 -0.21
N ALA A 143 -18.16 -17.82 -1.44
CA ALA A 143 -17.09 -16.97 -1.96
C ALA A 143 -17.55 -15.52 -2.12
N LEU A 144 -18.74 -15.28 -2.68
CA LEU A 144 -19.29 -13.94 -2.84
C LEU A 144 -19.72 -13.31 -1.51
N ASP A 145 -20.32 -14.08 -0.61
CA ASP A 145 -20.67 -13.62 0.74
C ASP A 145 -19.43 -13.14 1.48
N ASN A 146 -18.33 -13.89 1.39
CA ASN A 146 -17.09 -13.50 2.06
C ASN A 146 -16.42 -12.28 1.41
N LEU A 147 -16.47 -12.17 0.08
CA LEU A 147 -16.01 -11.01 -0.66
C LEU A 147 -16.81 -9.74 -0.29
N PHE A 148 -18.14 -9.84 -0.21
CA PHE A 148 -19.03 -8.70 0.07
C PHE A 148 -19.22 -8.41 1.56
N ALA A 149 -18.73 -9.28 2.44
CA ALA A 149 -18.73 -9.04 3.88
C ALA A 149 -17.77 -7.90 4.29
N VAL A 150 -16.68 -7.71 3.53
CA VAL A 150 -15.80 -6.57 3.72
C VAL A 150 -16.46 -5.35 3.10
N LYS A 151 -16.79 -4.34 3.92
CA LYS A 151 -17.47 -3.13 3.48
C LYS A 151 -16.67 -1.86 3.74
N GLU A 152 -15.93 -1.82 4.85
CA GLU A 152 -15.13 -0.67 5.22
C GLU A 152 -13.68 -1.11 5.47
N ILE A 153 -12.72 -0.36 4.94
CA ILE A 153 -11.28 -0.68 4.99
C ILE A 153 -10.49 0.55 5.46
N PRO A 154 -9.53 0.43 6.39
CA PRO A 154 -8.62 1.54 6.71
C PRO A 154 -7.85 2.02 5.47
N LEU A 155 -7.55 3.33 5.37
CA LEU A 155 -6.83 3.89 4.22
C LEU A 155 -5.48 3.18 3.96
N ALA A 156 -4.71 2.93 5.02
CA ALA A 156 -3.42 2.24 4.92
C ALA A 156 -3.54 0.85 4.30
N LYS A 157 -4.56 0.09 4.72
CA LYS A 157 -4.86 -1.24 4.18
C LYS A 157 -5.38 -1.18 2.75
N PHE A 158 -6.20 -0.18 2.43
CA PHE A 158 -6.72 0.04 1.09
C PHE A 158 -5.57 0.29 0.10
N ILE A 159 -4.71 1.28 0.34
CA ILE A 159 -3.55 1.59 -0.50
C ILE A 159 -2.58 0.39 -0.55
N GLY A 160 -2.24 -0.21 0.59
CA GLY A 160 -1.33 -1.35 0.65
C GLY A 160 -1.84 -2.61 -0.07
N ALA A 161 -3.15 -2.71 -0.31
CA ALA A 161 -3.76 -3.79 -1.08
C ALA A 161 -3.74 -3.56 -2.60
N PHE A 162 -3.48 -2.33 -3.06
CA PHE A 162 -3.30 -1.99 -4.49
C PHE A 162 -1.92 -2.37 -5.05
N ASP A 163 -1.02 -2.88 -4.20
CA ASP A 163 0.25 -3.46 -4.60
C ASP A 163 1.17 -2.48 -5.33
N ILE A 164 1.32 -1.28 -4.76
CA ILE A 164 2.32 -0.29 -5.18
C ILE A 164 3.71 -0.80 -4.75
N GLU A 165 4.70 -0.63 -5.63
CA GLU A 165 6.08 -1.08 -5.43
C GLU A 165 6.66 -0.56 -4.11
N ASN A 166 7.23 -1.43 -3.28
CA ASN A 166 7.76 -1.13 -1.94
C ASN A 166 6.79 -0.48 -0.93
N ILE A 167 5.53 -0.24 -1.31
CA ILE A 167 4.54 0.38 -0.43
C ILE A 167 3.63 -0.69 0.15
N GLY A 168 3.93 -1.06 1.39
CA GLY A 168 3.10 -1.93 2.22
C GLY A 168 2.16 -1.15 3.13
N GLU A 169 1.22 -1.89 3.73
CA GLU A 169 0.24 -1.38 4.70
C GLU A 169 0.90 -0.64 5.88
N ASP A 170 1.97 -1.18 6.46
CA ASP A 170 2.68 -0.56 7.59
C ASP A 170 3.32 0.78 7.20
N LEU A 171 3.88 0.85 5.99
CA LEU A 171 4.51 2.06 5.47
C LEU A 171 3.44 3.12 5.16
N THR A 172 2.31 2.71 4.58
CA THR A 172 1.17 3.62 4.40
C THR A 172 0.58 4.06 5.74
N GLN A 173 0.54 3.20 6.76
CA GLN A 173 0.02 3.56 8.08
C GLN A 173 0.78 4.74 8.67
N ARG A 174 2.11 4.77 8.54
CA ARG A 174 2.94 5.92 8.97
C ARG A 174 2.54 7.23 8.30
N VAL A 175 2.20 7.18 7.00
CA VAL A 175 1.73 8.35 6.25
C VAL A 175 0.35 8.80 6.72
N VAL A 176 -0.54 7.85 7.00
CA VAL A 176 -1.86 8.12 7.60
C VAL A 176 -1.72 8.76 8.98
N ASP A 177 -0.84 8.23 9.83
CA ASP A 177 -0.57 8.72 11.19
C ASP A 177 0.05 10.13 11.19
N ALA A 178 0.80 10.48 10.13
CA ALA A 178 1.31 11.82 9.89
C ALA A 178 0.26 12.82 9.33
N GLY A 179 -1.03 12.45 9.33
CA GLY A 179 -2.14 13.33 8.95
C GLY A 179 -2.56 13.27 7.48
N PHE A 180 -1.91 12.46 6.64
CA PHE A 180 -2.35 12.17 5.26
C PHE A 180 -3.41 11.07 5.26
N ASP A 181 -4.52 11.36 5.92
CA ASP A 181 -5.55 10.42 6.34
C ASP A 181 -6.68 10.18 5.33
N THR A 182 -6.61 10.82 4.15
CA THR A 182 -7.49 10.55 3.01
C THR A 182 -6.68 10.28 1.76
N LEU A 183 -7.29 9.55 0.82
CA LEU A 183 -6.65 9.26 -0.47
C LEU A 183 -6.30 10.56 -1.21
N GLU A 184 -7.16 11.57 -1.13
CA GLU A 184 -6.96 12.89 -1.71
C GLU A 184 -5.78 13.63 -1.06
N LYS A 185 -5.64 13.59 0.27
CA LYS A 185 -4.51 14.22 0.97
C LYS A 185 -3.19 13.59 0.54
N VAL A 186 -3.10 12.25 0.52
CA VAL A 186 -1.91 11.54 0.05
C VAL A 186 -1.58 11.95 -1.37
N ARG A 187 -2.55 11.93 -2.29
CA ARG A 187 -2.34 12.29 -3.71
C ARG A 187 -1.87 13.73 -3.90
N SER A 188 -2.41 14.67 -3.12
CA SER A 188 -2.08 16.10 -3.23
C SER A 188 -0.76 16.50 -2.56
N SER A 189 -0.13 15.58 -1.82
CA SER A 189 1.11 15.84 -1.10
C SER A 189 2.33 15.87 -2.02
N SER A 190 3.37 16.60 -1.63
CA SER A 190 4.64 16.61 -2.35
C SER A 190 5.58 15.51 -1.86
N ASN A 191 6.52 15.07 -2.71
CA ASN A 191 7.55 14.10 -2.34
C ASN A 191 8.28 14.51 -1.05
N PHE A 192 8.64 15.80 -0.93
CA PHE A 192 9.25 16.37 0.26
C PHE A 192 8.41 16.18 1.53
N GLN A 193 7.08 16.37 1.46
CA GLN A 193 6.22 16.24 2.64
C GLN A 193 6.16 14.79 3.11
N ILE A 194 6.03 13.84 2.18
CA ILE A 194 5.98 12.42 2.48
C ILE A 194 7.33 11.92 3.00
N SER A 195 8.45 12.41 2.48
CA SER A 195 9.78 11.99 2.96
C SER A 195 10.18 12.54 4.33
N GLN A 196 9.41 13.50 4.89
CA GLN A 196 9.56 13.89 6.30
C GLN A 196 8.86 12.93 7.27
N VAL A 197 8.04 11.99 6.79
CA VAL A 197 7.39 10.99 7.64
C VAL A 197 8.44 10.00 8.17
N ASP A 198 8.41 9.72 9.48
CA ASP A 198 9.37 8.81 10.11
C ASP A 198 9.37 7.42 9.44
N GLY A 199 10.55 6.95 9.05
CA GLY A 199 10.75 5.70 8.32
C GLY A 199 10.41 5.74 6.83
N PHE A 200 10.14 6.92 6.26
CA PHE A 200 9.79 7.10 4.85
C PHE A 200 10.92 7.76 4.05
N ALA A 201 11.74 6.95 3.38
CA ALA A 201 12.82 7.47 2.53
C ALA A 201 12.29 8.15 1.25
N ASP A 202 13.06 9.07 0.65
CA ASP A 202 12.70 9.80 -0.58
C ASP A 202 12.29 8.88 -1.73
N LEU A 203 12.96 7.74 -1.90
CA LEU A 203 12.63 6.79 -2.96
C LEU A 203 11.26 6.13 -2.73
N ASN A 204 10.93 5.82 -1.48
CA ASN A 204 9.60 5.30 -1.15
C ASN A 204 8.54 6.39 -1.33
N ALA A 205 8.85 7.66 -0.99
CA ALA A 205 7.93 8.79 -1.20
C ALA A 205 7.55 8.88 -2.67
N GLN A 206 8.53 8.75 -3.55
CA GLN A 206 8.31 8.75 -5.00
C GLN A 206 7.46 7.56 -5.43
N TYR A 207 7.79 6.33 -4.98
CA TYR A 207 7.00 5.14 -5.32
C TYR A 207 5.55 5.24 -4.86
N LEU A 208 5.29 5.78 -3.66
CA LEU A 208 3.93 6.00 -3.18
C LEU A 208 3.18 6.99 -4.08
N LEU A 209 3.74 8.16 -4.34
CA LEU A 209 3.05 9.21 -5.10
C LEU A 209 2.80 8.80 -6.56
N ASP A 210 3.81 8.24 -7.23
CA ASP A 210 3.67 7.73 -8.60
C ASP A 210 2.65 6.59 -8.67
N GLY A 211 2.69 5.67 -7.70
CA GLY A 211 1.76 4.56 -7.60
C GLY A 211 0.32 5.02 -7.35
N ILE A 212 0.14 6.01 -6.47
CA ILE A 212 -1.17 6.62 -6.20
C ILE A 212 -1.69 7.30 -7.46
N GLU A 213 -0.89 8.14 -8.13
CA GLU A 213 -1.32 8.84 -9.34
C GLU A 213 -1.72 7.84 -10.44
N TYR A 214 -0.89 6.82 -10.66
CA TYR A 214 -1.15 5.80 -11.68
C TYR A 214 -2.40 4.95 -11.39
N LEU A 215 -2.64 4.59 -10.13
CA LEU A 215 -3.76 3.72 -9.73
C LEU A 215 -5.00 4.49 -9.28
N TYR A 216 -4.96 5.83 -9.25
CA TYR A 216 -6.03 6.64 -8.67
C TYR A 216 -7.39 6.36 -9.32
N SER A 217 -7.46 6.25 -10.64
CA SER A 217 -8.69 5.91 -11.35
C SER A 217 -9.25 4.55 -10.91
N GLN A 218 -8.41 3.51 -10.87
CA GLN A 218 -8.80 2.17 -10.41
C GLN A 218 -9.23 2.17 -8.93
N MET A 219 -8.58 2.98 -8.08
CA MET A 219 -8.99 3.19 -6.70
C MET A 219 -10.37 3.82 -6.62
N LYS A 220 -10.64 4.87 -7.41
CA LYS A 220 -11.97 5.47 -7.51
C LYS A 220 -13.00 4.50 -8.05
N ASP A 221 -12.67 3.67 -9.03
CA ASP A 221 -13.59 2.65 -9.56
C ASP A 221 -14.04 1.67 -8.47
N VAL A 222 -13.11 1.21 -7.62
CA VAL A 222 -13.45 0.35 -6.46
C VAL A 222 -14.42 1.07 -5.53
N LEU A 223 -14.16 2.34 -5.20
CA LEU A 223 -15.04 3.13 -4.33
C LEU A 223 -16.42 3.38 -4.97
N ASN A 224 -16.47 3.61 -6.28
CA ASN A 224 -17.69 3.86 -7.05
C ASN A 224 -18.61 2.62 -7.13
N THR A 225 -18.10 1.42 -6.83
CA THR A 225 -18.95 0.22 -6.67
C THR A 225 -19.93 0.35 -5.50
N ASN A 226 -19.68 1.25 -4.54
CA ASN A 226 -20.40 1.39 -3.28
C ASN A 226 -20.43 0.11 -2.42
N LYS A 227 -19.57 -0.87 -2.74
CA LYS A 227 -19.40 -2.10 -1.93
C LYS A 227 -18.29 -1.97 -0.91
N ILE A 228 -17.34 -1.07 -1.17
CA ILE A 228 -16.19 -0.76 -0.32
C ILE A 228 -16.13 0.74 -0.09
N THR A 229 -15.95 1.13 1.16
CA THR A 229 -15.61 2.49 1.56
C THR A 229 -14.28 2.48 2.31
N ILE A 230 -13.58 3.61 2.26
CA ILE A 230 -12.45 3.84 3.14
C ILE A 230 -13.03 4.29 4.47
N MET A 231 -12.66 3.61 5.55
CA MET A 231 -13.02 4.05 6.90
C MET A 231 -12.48 5.45 7.09
N GLY A 232 -13.37 6.41 7.40
CA GLY A 232 -12.93 7.67 7.94
C GLY A 232 -12.09 7.40 9.18
N VAL A 233 -11.00 8.14 9.36
CA VAL A 233 -10.23 8.03 10.60
C VAL A 233 -11.18 8.37 11.73
N LYS A 234 -11.53 7.37 12.55
CA LYS A 234 -12.11 7.63 13.85
C LYS A 234 -11.04 8.43 14.58
N LYS A 235 -11.24 9.74 14.70
CA LYS A 235 -10.44 10.57 15.59
C LYS A 235 -10.40 9.82 16.91
N MET A 236 -9.22 9.30 17.28
CA MET A 236 -9.10 8.65 18.58
C MET A 236 -9.53 9.68 19.60
N GLY A 237 -10.47 9.32 20.46
CA GLY A 237 -10.86 10.17 21.56
C GLY A 237 -9.61 10.58 22.33
N GLY A 238 -9.46 11.87 22.52
CA GLY A 238 -8.31 12.49 23.16
C GLY A 238 -8.74 13.83 23.73
N LYS A 239 -7.89 14.46 24.54
CA LYS A 239 -8.23 15.73 25.20
C LYS A 239 -8.68 16.82 24.21
N LEU A 240 -8.28 16.68 22.94
CA LEU A 240 -8.59 17.63 21.88
C LEU A 240 -9.72 17.16 20.94
N GLU A 241 -10.45 16.10 21.28
CA GLU A 241 -11.57 15.61 20.47
C GLU A 241 -12.63 16.71 20.25
N GLY A 242 -13.08 16.83 19.00
CA GLY A 242 -14.03 17.86 18.57
C GLY A 242 -13.46 19.28 18.49
N LYS A 243 -12.16 19.47 18.79
CA LYS A 243 -11.50 20.78 18.72
C LYS A 243 -10.64 20.88 17.46
N SER A 244 -10.68 22.03 16.81
CA SER A 244 -9.83 22.36 15.66
C SER A 244 -8.91 23.53 15.99
N PHE A 245 -7.68 23.47 15.49
CA PHE A 245 -6.58 24.41 15.79
C PHE A 245 -5.99 24.95 14.50
N CYS A 246 -5.67 26.25 14.48
CA CYS A 246 -4.89 26.87 13.42
C CYS A 246 -3.75 27.63 14.07
N PHE A 247 -2.53 27.45 13.58
CA PHE A 247 -1.36 28.13 14.11
C PHE A 247 -0.99 29.32 13.23
N THR A 248 -0.70 30.46 13.85
CA THR A 248 -0.20 31.65 13.15
C THR A 248 0.95 32.28 13.92
N GLY A 249 1.83 32.98 13.20
CA GLY A 249 3.07 33.50 13.78
C GLY A 249 4.13 32.41 14.02
N LYS A 250 5.14 32.78 14.80
CA LYS A 250 6.23 31.91 15.25
C LYS A 250 5.89 31.35 16.63
N LEU A 251 6.09 30.04 16.79
CA LEU A 251 6.04 29.37 18.09
C LEU A 251 7.45 29.40 18.72
N GLU A 252 7.51 29.48 20.04
CA GLU A 252 8.73 29.63 20.83
C GLU A 252 9.41 28.29 21.10
N THR A 253 8.63 27.23 21.38
CA THR A 253 9.18 25.95 21.87
C THR A 253 9.29 24.88 20.79
N MET A 254 8.54 25.00 19.70
CA MET A 254 8.44 23.97 18.67
C MET A 254 8.19 24.55 17.27
N LYS A 255 8.31 23.72 16.24
CA LYS A 255 7.89 24.08 14.88
C LYS A 255 6.38 23.90 14.72
N ARG A 256 5.78 24.68 13.80
CA ARG A 256 4.35 24.56 13.47
C ARG A 256 3.93 23.13 13.11
N ALA A 257 4.75 22.45 12.30
CA ALA A 257 4.46 21.08 11.89
C ALA A 257 4.41 20.11 13.10
N GLU A 258 5.26 20.31 14.10
CA GLU A 258 5.26 19.52 15.33
C GLU A 258 4.01 19.79 16.18
N ALA A 259 3.59 21.05 16.26
CA ALA A 259 2.36 21.44 16.95
C ALA A 259 1.10 20.87 16.27
N GLU A 260 1.04 20.92 14.93
CA GLU A 260 -0.03 20.33 14.13
C GLU A 260 -0.09 18.81 14.31
N GLN A 261 1.07 18.16 14.38
CA GLN A 261 1.16 16.72 14.67
C GLN A 261 0.63 16.39 16.07
N MET A 262 0.99 17.17 17.10
CA MET A 262 0.46 17.01 18.46
C MET A 262 -1.07 17.15 18.53
N VAL A 263 -1.64 18.09 17.77
CA VAL A 263 -3.10 18.23 17.66
C VAL A 263 -3.73 16.96 17.13
N ILE A 264 -3.16 16.40 16.07
CA ILE A 264 -3.64 15.17 15.41
C ILE A 264 -3.52 13.98 16.37
N GLU A 265 -2.36 13.83 17.04
CA GLU A 265 -2.10 12.76 18.01
C GLU A 265 -3.08 12.76 19.20
N LYS A 266 -3.53 13.94 19.64
CA LYS A 266 -4.51 14.08 20.74
C LYS A 266 -5.97 14.14 20.27
N GLY A 267 -6.25 13.76 19.02
CA GLY A 267 -7.61 13.62 18.48
C GLY A 267 -8.26 14.92 18.00
N GLY A 268 -7.50 16.02 17.95
CA GLY A 268 -7.94 17.29 17.40
C GLY A 268 -7.72 17.40 15.89
N GLU A 269 -8.08 18.54 15.31
CA GLU A 269 -7.90 18.80 13.88
C GLU A 269 -7.05 20.04 13.61
N ALA A 270 -5.92 19.87 12.94
CA ALA A 270 -5.09 20.98 12.47
C ALA A 270 -5.65 21.56 11.15
N LYS A 271 -5.95 22.86 11.13
CA LYS A 271 -6.46 23.61 9.97
C LYS A 271 -5.40 24.58 9.46
N SER A 272 -5.25 24.67 8.14
CA SER A 272 -4.30 25.58 7.49
C SER A 272 -4.69 27.07 7.57
N GLY A 273 -5.93 27.38 7.93
CA GLY A 273 -6.44 28.74 8.03
C GLY A 273 -7.64 28.89 8.97
N VAL A 274 -8.03 30.15 9.19
CA VAL A 274 -9.23 30.49 9.98
C VAL A 274 -10.47 30.24 9.13
N VAL A 275 -11.22 29.21 9.51
CA VAL A 275 -12.47 28.73 8.90
C VAL A 275 -13.62 28.86 9.90
N LYS A 276 -14.86 28.81 9.41
CA LYS A 276 -16.07 29.08 10.22
C LYS A 276 -16.24 28.10 11.40
N ASP A 277 -15.70 26.88 11.28
CA ASP A 277 -15.71 25.81 12.28
C ASP A 277 -14.41 25.73 13.11
N LEU A 278 -13.54 26.75 13.05
CA LEU A 278 -12.30 26.76 13.82
C LEU A 278 -12.58 26.97 15.31
N THR A 279 -12.03 26.11 16.19
CA THR A 279 -12.18 26.25 17.64
C THR A 279 -11.14 27.17 18.25
N TYR A 280 -9.86 27.02 17.86
CA TYR A 280 -8.74 27.79 18.41
C TYR A 280 -7.81 28.34 17.34
N LEU A 281 -7.43 29.61 17.48
CA LEU A 281 -6.25 30.17 16.82
C LEU A 281 -5.11 30.24 17.86
N VAL A 282 -3.99 29.58 17.57
CA VAL A 282 -2.80 29.57 18.45
C VAL A 282 -1.78 30.59 17.95
N THR A 283 -1.40 31.53 18.81
CA THR A 283 -0.39 32.57 18.53
C THR A 283 0.17 33.16 19.81
N ASN A 284 1.49 33.44 19.85
CA ASN A 284 2.12 34.20 20.94
C ASN A 284 2.19 35.71 20.64
N SER A 285 1.78 36.11 19.43
CA SER A 285 1.77 37.51 19.01
C SER A 285 0.35 38.06 18.93
N ASN A 286 0.19 39.27 19.46
CA ASN A 286 -1.01 40.09 19.33
C ASN A 286 -0.96 40.98 18.07
N GLU A 287 0.01 40.76 17.18
CA GLU A 287 0.07 41.48 15.92
C GLU A 287 -1.18 41.21 15.08
N PRO A 288 -1.80 42.25 14.50
CA PRO A 288 -3.09 42.15 13.84
C PRO A 288 -2.95 41.58 12.42
N THR A 289 -2.43 40.36 12.31
CA THR A 289 -2.33 39.60 11.06
C THR A 289 -3.71 39.31 10.48
N ALA A 290 -3.77 38.99 9.17
CA ALA A 290 -5.04 38.67 8.50
C ALA A 290 -5.79 37.51 9.18
N LYS A 291 -5.08 36.49 9.68
CA LYS A 291 -5.66 35.39 10.45
C LYS A 291 -6.17 35.84 11.82
N TYR A 292 -5.42 36.68 12.53
CA TYR A 292 -5.81 37.23 13.83
C TYR A 292 -7.10 38.07 13.73
N LYS A 293 -7.16 39.00 12.78
CA LYS A 293 -8.37 39.82 12.52
C LYS A 293 -9.56 38.94 12.11
N LYS A 294 -9.33 37.93 11.27
CA LYS A 294 -10.38 37.01 10.84
C LYS A 294 -10.91 36.18 12.00
N ALA A 295 -10.04 35.70 12.89
CA ALA A 295 -10.44 34.98 14.10
C ALA A 295 -11.27 35.87 15.03
N GLN A 296 -10.87 37.13 15.24
CA GLN A 296 -11.67 38.09 16.00
C GLN A 296 -13.06 38.32 15.39
N SER A 297 -13.14 38.51 14.07
CA SER A 297 -14.42 38.72 13.36
C SER A 297 -15.36 37.51 13.39
N GLN A 298 -14.81 36.31 13.59
CA GLN A 298 -15.54 35.04 13.65
C GLN A 298 -15.71 34.54 15.09
N GLU A 299 -15.33 35.36 16.09
CA GLU A 299 -15.37 35.03 17.52
C GLU A 299 -14.65 33.71 17.85
N THR A 300 -13.64 33.35 17.05
CA THR A 300 -12.78 32.19 17.30
C THR A 300 -11.89 32.47 18.52
N LYS A 301 -11.78 31.49 19.43
CA LYS A 301 -10.97 31.64 20.64
C LYS A 301 -9.49 31.71 20.29
N ILE A 302 -8.81 32.77 20.72
CA ILE A 302 -7.36 32.96 20.52
C ILE A 302 -6.65 32.52 21.80
N ILE A 303 -5.66 31.64 21.67
CA ILE A 303 -4.85 31.13 22.78
C ILE A 303 -3.37 31.23 22.45
N THR A 304 -2.54 31.25 23.49
CA THR A 304 -1.08 31.19 23.42
C THR A 304 -0.59 29.75 23.20
N GLU A 305 0.67 29.60 22.81
CA GLU A 305 1.34 28.30 22.74
C GLU A 305 1.37 27.58 24.10
N THR A 306 1.58 28.32 25.19
CA THR A 306 1.56 27.77 26.54
C THR A 306 0.19 27.18 26.89
N GLU A 307 -0.89 27.92 26.63
CA GLU A 307 -2.25 27.42 26.83
C GLU A 307 -2.56 26.23 25.93
N PHE A 308 -2.05 26.21 24.69
CA PHE A 308 -2.16 25.04 23.82
C PHE A 308 -1.49 23.82 24.46
N LEU A 309 -0.25 23.95 24.94
CA LEU A 309 0.51 22.88 25.57
C LEU A 309 -0.19 22.29 26.81
N GLU A 310 -0.88 23.12 27.60
CA GLU A 310 -1.66 22.64 28.76
C GLU A 310 -2.86 21.78 28.37
N MET A 311 -3.38 21.96 27.15
CA MET A 311 -4.53 21.20 26.66
C MET A 311 -4.17 19.83 26.06
N VAL A 312 -2.89 19.61 25.75
CA VAL A 312 -2.37 18.43 25.02
C VAL A 312 -2.05 17.27 25.98
#